data_AF-A0A6F9A315-F1
#
_entry.id   AF-A0A6F9A315-F1
#
_cell.length_a   1.000
_cell.length_b   1.000
_cell.length_c   1.000
_cell.angle_alpha   90.00
_cell.angle_beta   90.00
_cell.angle_gamma   90.00
#
_symmetry.space_group_name_H-M   'P 1'
#
loop_
_entity.id
_entity.type
_entity.pdbx_description
1 polymer ?
#
loop_
_entity_poly.entity_id
_entity_poly.type
_entity_poly.pdbx_seq_one_letter_code
_entity_poly.pdbx_strand_id
1 'polypeptide(L)'
;MKVIILFTLLNIWSNVDCKSCSYSPSQWCTSLASAIECGVLKQCLEANATKPNTLGQSVQVELYLESLCPACRFFLTSQLFPTWTMLQDAISVTLVPYGNAQESFDGKKYQFTCQHGEEECLGNMIQVRFW
;
A
#
# COMPACT_ATOMS: atom_id res chain seq x y z
N MET A 1 -52.72 40.29 -46.65
CA MET A 1 -51.29 40.61 -46.50
C MET A 1 -50.72 39.69 -45.43
N LYS A 2 -49.79 38.81 -45.82
CA LYS A 2 -49.19 37.77 -44.96
C LYS A 2 -48.22 38.41 -43.97
N VAL A 3 -48.30 38.06 -42.69
CA VAL A 3 -47.11 38.05 -41.82
C VAL A 3 -47.18 36.79 -40.96
N ILE A 4 -46.44 35.76 -41.40
CA ILE A 4 -46.16 34.54 -40.65
C ILE A 4 -44.87 34.83 -39.90
N ILE A 5 -44.96 35.09 -38.60
CA ILE A 5 -43.77 35.15 -37.73
C ILE A 5 -43.53 33.72 -37.25
N LEU A 6 -42.51 33.08 -37.83
CA LEU A 6 -42.03 31.77 -37.41
C LEU A 6 -41.57 31.84 -35.95
N PHE A 7 -42.33 31.19 -35.07
CA PHE A 7 -41.81 30.74 -33.77
C PHE A 7 -40.83 29.59 -34.04
N THR A 8 -39.56 29.91 -34.24
CA THR A 8 -38.51 28.89 -34.16
C THR A 8 -38.38 28.47 -32.70
N LEU A 9 -39.08 27.40 -32.35
CA LEU A 9 -38.83 26.58 -31.17
C LEU A 9 -37.38 26.11 -31.22
N LEU A 10 -36.45 26.86 -30.62
CA LEU A 10 -35.21 26.27 -30.16
C LEU A 10 -35.56 25.42 -28.94
N ASN A 11 -35.97 24.19 -29.25
CA ASN A 11 -35.95 23.06 -28.32
C ASN A 11 -34.51 22.90 -27.84
N ILE A 12 -34.13 23.63 -26.79
CA ILE A 12 -33.05 23.20 -25.92
C ILE A 12 -33.71 22.27 -24.89
N TRP A 13 -34.23 21.14 -25.39
CA TRP A 13 -34.10 19.91 -24.62
C TRP A 13 -32.62 19.59 -24.71
N SER A 14 -31.85 20.06 -23.73
CA SER A 14 -30.59 19.43 -23.43
C SER A 14 -30.93 17.96 -23.19
N ASN A 15 -30.61 17.12 -24.17
CA ASN A 15 -30.53 15.68 -23.97
C ASN A 15 -29.50 15.49 -22.86
N VAL A 16 -29.96 15.50 -21.61
CA VAL A 16 -29.20 14.93 -20.51
C VAL A 16 -29.28 13.44 -20.76
N ASP A 17 -28.39 12.99 -21.64
CA ASP A 17 -28.18 11.58 -21.92
C ASP A 17 -27.59 10.99 -20.65
N CYS A 18 -28.49 10.57 -19.75
CA CYS A 18 -28.12 9.84 -18.56
C CYS A 18 -27.67 8.48 -19.06
N LYS A 19 -26.37 8.36 -19.39
CA LYS A 19 -25.75 7.08 -19.71
C LYS A 19 -26.18 6.11 -18.62
N SER A 20 -26.95 5.09 -19.00
CA SER A 20 -27.46 4.14 -18.03
C SER A 20 -26.28 3.37 -17.46
N CYS A 21 -26.01 3.57 -16.17
CA CYS A 21 -25.03 2.78 -15.45
C CYS A 21 -25.50 1.33 -15.41
N SER A 22 -24.71 0.40 -15.94
CA SER A 22 -25.01 -1.03 -15.93
C SER A 22 -24.75 -1.72 -14.58
N TYR A 23 -24.11 -1.01 -13.65
CA TYR A 23 -23.65 -1.51 -12.36
C TYR A 23 -24.59 -1.18 -11.19
N SER A 24 -24.69 -2.06 -10.20
CA SER A 24 -25.39 -1.76 -8.94
C SER A 24 -24.62 -0.71 -8.12
N PRO A 25 -25.27 0.04 -7.20
CA PRO A 25 -24.59 1.05 -6.39
C PRO A 25 -23.36 0.55 -5.62
N SER A 26 -23.38 -0.70 -5.16
CA SER A 26 -22.24 -1.35 -4.52
C SER A 26 -21.03 -1.57 -5.44
N GLN A 27 -21.22 -1.56 -6.75
CA GLN A 27 -20.20 -1.84 -7.76
C GLN A 27 -19.60 -0.56 -8.36
N TRP A 28 -20.19 0.61 -8.13
CA TRP A 28 -19.82 1.84 -8.83
C TRP A 28 -18.34 2.21 -8.66
N CYS A 29 -17.77 2.02 -7.47
CA CYS A 29 -16.37 2.34 -7.18
C CYS A 29 -15.41 1.14 -7.28
N THR A 30 -15.85 -0.02 -7.79
CA THR A 30 -14.99 -1.21 -7.84
C THR A 30 -13.87 -1.15 -8.88
N SER A 31 -14.01 -0.28 -9.88
CA SER A 31 -12.99 -0.05 -10.90
C SER A 31 -13.06 1.39 -11.43
N LEU A 32 -11.99 1.84 -12.08
CA LEU A 32 -11.98 3.13 -12.76
C LEU A 32 -13.04 3.19 -13.88
N ALA A 33 -13.25 2.08 -14.59
CA ALA A 33 -14.21 1.99 -15.69
C ALA A 33 -15.66 2.13 -15.20
N SER A 34 -16.04 1.41 -14.14
CA SER A 34 -17.37 1.52 -13.54
C SER A 34 -17.63 2.93 -12.99
N ALA A 35 -16.62 3.56 -12.38
CA ALA A 35 -16.76 4.91 -11.81
C ALA A 35 -16.94 6.00 -12.88
N ILE A 36 -16.28 5.85 -14.04
CA ILE A 36 -16.45 6.73 -15.21
C ILE A 36 -17.83 6.52 -15.85
N GLU A 37 -18.22 5.26 -16.09
CA GLU A 37 -19.50 4.93 -16.72
C GLU A 37 -20.68 5.47 -15.91
N CYS A 38 -20.63 5.30 -14.59
CA CYS A 38 -21.71 5.68 -13.69
C CYS A 38 -21.61 7.14 -13.22
N GLY A 39 -20.64 7.92 -13.71
CA GLY A 39 -20.52 9.36 -13.42
C GLY A 39 -20.17 9.69 -11.96
N VAL A 40 -19.64 8.73 -11.20
CA VAL A 40 -19.29 8.88 -9.78
C VAL A 40 -17.77 8.93 -9.54
N LEU A 41 -16.96 9.12 -10.59
CA LEU A 41 -15.51 9.11 -10.50
C LEU A 41 -14.98 10.03 -9.39
N LYS A 42 -15.50 11.26 -9.29
CA LYS A 42 -15.06 12.22 -8.28
C LYS A 42 -15.29 11.69 -6.87
N GLN A 43 -16.48 11.17 -6.59
CA GLN A 43 -16.87 10.64 -5.29
C GLN A 43 -16.06 9.38 -4.95
N CYS A 44 -15.81 8.50 -5.92
CA CYS A 44 -15.01 7.30 -5.70
C CYS A 44 -13.53 7.61 -5.42
N LEU A 45 -12.97 8.64 -6.07
CA LEU A 45 -11.60 9.11 -5.80
C LEU A 45 -11.49 9.78 -4.43
N GLU A 46 -12.44 10.64 -4.07
CA GLU A 46 -12.50 11.30 -2.75
C GLU A 46 -12.68 10.28 -1.62
N ALA A 47 -13.44 9.21 -1.86
CA ALA A 47 -13.61 8.10 -0.92
C ALA A 47 -12.42 7.11 -0.92
N ASN A 48 -11.40 7.33 -1.75
CA ASN A 48 -10.30 6.38 -1.99
C ASN A 48 -10.77 4.96 -2.38
N ALA A 49 -12.01 4.84 -2.86
CA ALA A 49 -12.71 3.59 -3.12
C ALA A 49 -12.27 2.92 -4.42
N THR A 50 -11.77 3.71 -5.37
CA THR A 50 -11.11 3.24 -6.61
C THR A 50 -9.63 3.02 -6.46
N LYS A 51 -9.05 3.13 -5.25
CA LYS A 51 -7.66 2.71 -5.01
C LYS A 51 -7.60 1.26 -5.50
N PRO A 52 -6.74 0.92 -6.48
CA PRO A 52 -6.60 -0.46 -6.91
C PRO A 52 -6.37 -1.25 -5.63
N ASN A 53 -7.17 -2.29 -5.43
CA ASN A 53 -7.04 -3.10 -4.24
C ASN A 53 -5.69 -3.83 -4.34
N THR A 54 -4.62 -3.18 -3.87
CA THR A 54 -3.26 -3.72 -3.80
C THR A 54 -3.15 -4.83 -2.76
N LEU A 55 -4.28 -5.27 -2.19
CA LEU A 55 -4.45 -6.50 -1.41
C LEU A 55 -3.84 -7.76 -2.08
N GLY A 56 -3.43 -7.70 -3.36
CA GLY A 56 -2.70 -8.78 -4.05
C GLY A 56 -1.27 -8.46 -4.55
N GLN A 57 -0.74 -7.25 -4.38
CA GLN A 57 0.58 -6.86 -4.95
C GLN A 57 1.42 -6.00 -4.00
N SER A 58 1.38 -6.30 -2.70
CA SER A 58 2.35 -5.71 -1.77
C SER A 58 3.75 -6.19 -2.10
N VAL A 59 4.71 -5.27 -2.20
CA VAL A 59 6.12 -5.63 -2.38
C VAL A 59 6.63 -6.15 -1.04
N GLN A 60 7.07 -7.41 -1.01
CA GLN A 60 7.69 -7.99 0.17
C GLN A 60 9.14 -7.52 0.30
N VAL A 61 9.49 -7.02 1.49
CA VAL A 61 10.84 -6.57 1.83
C VAL A 61 11.26 -7.28 3.11
N GLU A 62 12.26 -8.14 3.01
CA GLU A 62 12.87 -8.78 4.17
C GLU A 62 14.23 -8.13 4.46
N LEU A 63 14.41 -7.64 5.69
CA LEU A 63 15.68 -7.09 6.14
C LEU A 63 16.32 -8.04 7.15
N TYR A 64 17.43 -8.65 6.75
CA TYR A 64 18.30 -9.43 7.62
C TYR A 64 19.32 -8.47 8.26
N LEU A 65 19.32 -8.39 9.59
CA LEU A 65 20.07 -7.36 10.32
C LEU A 65 20.71 -7.88 11.61
N GLU A 66 21.66 -7.10 12.11
CA GLU A 66 22.28 -7.29 13.42
C GLU A 66 22.03 -6.03 14.26
N SER A 67 21.71 -6.21 15.53
CA SER A 67 21.25 -5.13 16.40
C SER A 67 22.31 -4.04 16.64
N LEU A 68 23.60 -4.39 16.62
CA LEU A 68 24.71 -3.45 16.81
C LEU A 68 25.44 -3.08 15.52
N CYS A 69 25.12 -3.69 14.37
CA CYS A 69 25.73 -3.33 13.09
C CYS A 69 25.41 -1.87 12.71
N PRO A 70 26.43 -0.99 12.55
CA PRO A 70 26.21 0.43 12.25
C PRO A 70 25.44 0.67 10.94
N ALA A 71 25.78 -0.09 9.89
CA ALA A 71 25.13 0.03 8.59
C ALA A 71 23.68 -0.45 8.62
N CYS A 72 23.38 -1.55 9.33
CA CYS A 72 22.01 -2.03 9.53
C CYS A 72 21.14 -0.98 10.23
N ARG A 73 21.65 -0.39 11.31
CA ARG A 73 20.94 0.66 12.06
C ARG A 73 20.69 1.90 11.21
N PHE A 74 21.69 2.33 10.45
CA PHE A 74 21.55 3.45 9.52
C PHE A 74 20.51 3.15 8.43
N PHE A 75 20.58 1.99 7.78
CA PHE A 75 19.61 1.60 6.76
C PHE A 75 18.18 1.54 7.32
N LEU A 76 17.99 0.87 8.46
CA LEU A 76 16.68 0.74 9.09
C LEU A 76 16.08 2.11 9.42
N THR A 77 16.85 2.99 10.07
CA THR A 77 16.34 4.28 10.57
C THR A 77 16.23 5.36 9.50
N SER A 78 17.17 5.39 8.55
CA SER A 78 17.31 6.50 7.59
C SER A 78 16.78 6.17 6.21
N GLN A 79 16.57 4.90 5.87
CA GLN A 79 16.09 4.47 4.55
C GLN A 79 14.79 3.68 4.64
N LEU A 80 14.79 2.53 5.33
CA LEU A 80 13.64 1.64 5.35
C LEU A 80 12.45 2.25 6.10
N PHE A 81 12.66 2.79 7.30
CA PHE A 81 11.57 3.35 8.11
C PHE A 81 10.87 4.56 7.46
N PRO A 82 11.57 5.56 6.88
CA PRO A 82 10.92 6.63 6.13
C PRO A 82 10.15 6.11 4.90
N THR A 83 10.75 5.17 4.15
CA THR A 83 10.12 4.57 2.97
C THR A 83 8.84 3.83 3.34
N TRP A 84 8.88 3.03 4.42
CA TRP A 84 7.71 2.32 4.93
C TRP A 84 6.62 3.27 5.40
N THR A 85 6.96 4.37 6.07
CA THR A 85 5.98 5.39 6.49
C THR A 85 5.20 5.96 5.29
N MET A 86 5.87 6.14 4.15
CA MET A 86 5.25 6.66 2.92
C MET A 86 4.48 5.59 2.12
N LEU A 87 4.88 4.33 2.21
CA LEU A 87 4.42 3.25 1.32
C LEU A 87 3.82 2.03 2.06
N GLN A 88 3.44 2.17 3.33
CA GLN A 88 2.94 1.07 4.17
C GLN A 88 1.75 0.29 3.56
N ASP A 89 0.95 0.92 2.70
CA ASP A 89 -0.15 0.26 1.98
C ASP A 89 0.28 -0.57 0.76
N ALA A 90 1.54 -0.42 0.34
CA ALA A 90 2.11 -1.01 -0.87
C ALA A 90 3.32 -1.92 -0.60
N ILE A 91 3.86 -1.91 0.62
CA ILE A 91 4.99 -2.77 1.02
C ILE A 91 4.67 -3.53 2.31
N SER A 92 5.14 -4.78 2.38
CA SER A 92 5.10 -5.60 3.59
C SER A 92 6.53 -5.84 4.02
N VAL A 93 6.86 -5.45 5.25
CA VAL A 93 8.23 -5.51 5.78
C VAL A 93 8.33 -6.60 6.83
N THR A 94 9.35 -7.45 6.70
CA THR A 94 9.74 -8.42 7.72
C THR A 94 11.17 -8.12 8.16
N LEU A 95 11.39 -8.00 9.46
CA LEU A 95 12.72 -7.85 10.04
C LEU A 95 13.18 -9.21 10.55
N VAL A 96 14.41 -9.60 10.22
CA VAL A 96 15.02 -10.87 10.63
C VAL A 96 16.33 -10.58 11.39
N PRO A 97 16.25 -10.32 12.72
CA PRO A 97 17.42 -10.02 13.54
C PRO A 97 18.25 -11.29 13.78
N TYR A 98 19.33 -11.43 13.01
CA TYR A 98 20.30 -12.53 13.08
C TYR A 98 21.61 -12.09 12.42
N GLY A 99 21.51 -11.71 11.14
CA GLY A 99 22.61 -11.20 10.32
C GLY A 99 23.79 -12.15 10.25
N ASN A 100 24.97 -11.71 10.69
CA ASN A 100 26.20 -12.49 10.66
C ASN A 100 26.47 -13.30 11.94
N ALA A 101 25.46 -13.44 12.82
CA ALA A 101 25.55 -14.37 13.92
C ALA A 101 25.83 -15.79 13.43
N GLN A 102 26.61 -16.55 14.18
CA GLN A 102 26.87 -17.96 13.93
C GLN A 102 26.22 -18.78 15.04
N GLU A 103 25.74 -19.96 14.69
CA GLU A 103 25.16 -20.90 15.64
C GLU A 103 25.99 -22.17 15.75
N SER A 104 26.03 -22.73 16.95
CA SER A 104 26.61 -24.04 17.24
C SER A 104 25.67 -24.82 18.15
N PHE A 105 25.54 -26.12 17.90
CA PHE A 105 24.72 -27.00 18.72
C PHE A 105 25.61 -27.81 19.66
N ASP A 106 25.41 -27.68 20.97
CA ASP A 106 26.21 -28.37 21.98
C ASP A 106 25.67 -29.76 22.36
N GLY A 107 24.65 -30.26 21.64
CA GLY A 107 23.92 -31.48 21.96
C GLY A 107 22.67 -31.26 22.82
N LYS A 108 22.47 -30.06 23.38
CA LYS A 108 21.31 -29.71 24.21
C LYS A 108 20.62 -28.42 23.76
N LYS A 109 21.39 -27.41 23.37
CA LYS A 109 20.91 -26.09 22.96
C LYS A 109 21.75 -25.52 21.83
N TYR A 110 21.13 -24.62 21.08
CA TYR A 110 21.86 -23.73 20.19
C TYR A 110 22.55 -22.64 21.02
N GLN A 111 23.81 -22.39 20.71
CA GLN A 111 24.59 -21.27 21.20
C GLN A 111 24.88 -20.35 20.02
N PHE A 112 24.71 -19.05 20.23
CA PHE A 112 24.89 -18.04 19.19
C PHE A 112 26.13 -17.19 19.51
N THR A 113 26.91 -16.88 18.48
CA THR A 113 28.06 -15.99 18.56
C THR A 113 27.88 -14.86 17.57
N CYS A 114 27.91 -13.62 18.04
CA CYS A 114 27.66 -12.42 17.25
C CYS A 114 28.96 -11.61 17.03
N GLN A 115 29.03 -10.83 15.96
CA GLN A 115 30.26 -10.11 15.58
C GLN A 115 30.60 -9.00 16.59
N HIS A 116 29.58 -8.36 17.15
CA HIS A 116 29.73 -7.27 18.13
C HIS A 116 29.53 -7.74 19.58
N GLY A 117 29.70 -9.05 19.84
CA GLY A 117 29.68 -9.64 21.18
C GLY A 117 28.28 -9.94 21.73
N GLU A 118 28.23 -10.28 23.02
CA GLU A 118 27.01 -10.76 23.70
C GLU A 118 25.87 -9.72 23.72
N GLU A 119 26.19 -8.42 23.75
CA GLU A 119 25.18 -7.36 23.70
C GLU A 119 24.43 -7.35 22.37
N GLU A 120 25.10 -7.68 21.26
CA GLU A 120 24.45 -7.82 19.97
C GLU A 120 23.55 -9.06 19.93
N CYS A 121 24.01 -10.19 20.46
CA CYS A 121 23.21 -11.40 20.55
C CYS A 121 21.95 -11.16 21.41
N LEU A 122 22.11 -10.49 22.56
CA LEU A 122 20.99 -10.06 23.39
C LEU A 122 20.05 -9.13 22.63
N GLY A 123 20.58 -8.14 21.93
CA GLY A 123 19.82 -7.21 21.10
C GLY A 123 19.04 -7.91 19.99
N ASN A 124 19.64 -8.89 19.31
CA ASN A 124 18.97 -9.70 18.28
C ASN A 124 17.81 -10.48 18.89
N MET A 125 18.03 -11.18 20.01
CA MET A 125 16.96 -11.92 20.71
C MET A 125 15.81 -11.03 21.17
N ILE A 126 16.13 -9.84 21.67
CA ILE A 126 15.13 -8.85 22.09
C ILE A 126 14.30 -8.40 20.88
N GLN A 127 14.95 -8.04 19.77
CA GLN A 127 14.26 -7.59 18.56
C GLN A 127 13.34 -8.66 17.98
N VAL A 128 13.78 -9.93 17.92
CA VAL A 128 12.94 -11.05 17.45
C VAL A 128 11.63 -11.16 18.23
N ARG A 129 11.63 -10.81 19.53
CA ARG A 129 10.46 -10.96 20.40
C ARG A 129 9.39 -9.86 20.22
N PHE A 130 9.72 -8.77 19.55
CA PHE A 130 8.86 -7.59 19.45
C PHE A 130 8.09 -7.46 18.13
N TRP A 131 8.19 -8.45 17.23
CA TRP A 131 7.47 -8.48 15.95
C TRP A 131 6.47 -9.64 15.90
#